data_AF-A0A820M266-F1
#
_entry.id   AF-A0A820M266-F1
#
_cell.length_a   1.000
_cell.length_b   1.000
_cell.length_c   1.000
_cell.angle_alpha   90.00
_cell.angle_beta   90.00
_cell.angle_gamma   90.00
#
_symmetry.space_group_name_H-M   'P 1'
#
loop_
_entity.id
_entity.type
_entity.pdbx_description
1 polymer ?
#
loop_
_entity_poly.entity_id
_entity_poly.type
_entity_poly.pdbx_seq_one_letter_code
_entity_poly.pdbx_strand_id
1 'polypeptide(L)'
;ARIKYAIKYLEKWNKTKEITSTGRPVDGIISPIYALPAYPHYFELMAGYNAIANLLQLSSVILPVTRVDLQLDQITDEYRNMKTTSTLDEAVKDIYKSPEIFENCMVGLQVICRRLEDEKAIGIAMILEDAIKLYKTKNN
;
A
#
# COMPACT_ATOMS: atom_id res chain seq x y z
N ALA A 1 11.66 23.92 1.54
CA ALA A 1 10.30 23.37 1.36
C ALA A 1 10.11 22.00 2.06
N ARG A 2 10.89 20.97 1.73
CA ARG A 2 10.77 19.59 2.27
C ARG A 2 10.71 19.50 3.81
N ILE A 3 11.65 20.13 4.51
CA ILE A 3 11.72 20.06 5.99
C ILE A 3 10.44 20.61 6.64
N LYS A 4 9.92 21.74 6.14
CA LYS A 4 8.66 22.33 6.62
C LYS A 4 7.48 21.37 6.43
N TYR A 5 7.45 20.64 5.33
CA TYR A 5 6.42 19.62 5.08
C TYR A 5 6.58 18.42 6.04
N ALA A 6 7.82 17.95 6.25
CA ALA A 6 8.10 16.86 7.20
C ALA A 6 7.70 17.20 8.64
N ILE A 7 7.95 18.44 9.09
CA ILE A 7 7.51 18.90 10.41
C ILE A 7 5.98 18.86 10.51
N LYS A 8 5.26 19.43 9.53
CA LYS A 8 3.78 19.39 9.51
C LYS A 8 3.22 17.97 9.48
N TYR A 9 3.87 17.07 8.74
CA TYR A 9 3.47 15.66 8.68
C TYR A 9 3.66 14.98 10.04
N LEU A 10 4.79 15.21 10.70
CA LEU A 10 5.06 14.69 12.04
C LEU A 10 4.09 15.26 13.09
N GLU A 11 3.74 16.54 13.01
CA GLU A 11 2.71 17.15 13.85
C GLU A 11 1.37 16.45 13.65
N LYS A 12 0.96 16.20 12.40
CA LYS A 12 -0.27 15.47 12.10
C LYS A 12 -0.22 14.04 12.62
N TRP A 13 0.91 13.36 12.47
CA TRP A 13 1.12 12.02 13.03
C TRP A 13 0.95 12.03 14.55
N ASN A 14 1.60 12.96 15.25
CA ASN A 14 1.51 13.05 16.71
C ASN A 14 0.11 13.42 17.19
N LYS A 15 -0.65 14.20 16.42
CA LYS A 15 -2.06 14.53 16.70
C LYS A 15 -3.01 13.34 16.58
N THR A 16 -2.61 12.23 15.94
CA THR A 16 -3.45 11.03 15.90
C THR A 16 -3.79 10.49 17.29
N LYS A 17 -3.00 10.84 18.31
CA LYS A 17 -3.33 10.55 19.72
C LYS A 17 -4.73 11.02 20.15
N GLU A 18 -5.25 12.07 19.50
CA GLU A 18 -6.56 12.66 19.77
C GLU A 18 -7.72 11.77 19.29
N ILE A 19 -7.46 10.86 18.34
CA ILE A 19 -8.47 9.96 17.76
C ILE A 19 -8.24 8.48 18.09
N THR A 20 -7.06 8.13 18.62
CA THR A 20 -6.75 6.76 19.04
C THR A 20 -7.32 6.47 20.43
N SER A 21 -7.85 5.26 20.64
CA SER A 21 -8.34 4.81 21.95
C SER A 21 -7.24 4.68 23.02
N THR A 22 -5.96 4.59 22.63
CA THR A 22 -4.82 4.42 23.54
C THR A 22 -4.27 5.75 24.08
N GLY A 23 -4.72 6.89 23.55
CA GLY A 23 -4.13 8.21 23.84
C GLY A 23 -2.68 8.37 23.35
N ARG A 24 -2.17 7.46 22.50
CA ARG A 24 -0.84 7.50 21.91
C ARG A 24 -0.94 7.72 20.39
N PRO A 25 0.01 8.41 19.75
CA PRO A 25 0.06 8.44 18.29
C PRO A 25 0.08 7.03 17.70
N VAL A 26 -0.43 6.87 16.47
CA VAL A 26 -0.36 5.60 15.74
C VAL A 26 1.09 5.11 15.63
N ASP A 27 1.29 3.80 15.70
CA ASP A 27 2.63 3.19 15.64
C ASP A 27 3.17 3.06 14.22
N GLY A 28 2.29 2.90 13.23
CA GLY A 28 2.62 2.79 11.82
C GLY A 28 1.38 2.92 10.93
N ILE A 29 1.60 3.00 9.62
CA ILE A 29 0.57 3.04 8.59
C ILE A 29 0.74 1.81 7.70
N ILE A 30 -0.33 1.04 7.52
CA ILE A 30 -0.40 -0.02 6.51
C ILE A 30 -1.02 0.59 5.25
N SER A 31 -0.37 0.41 4.11
CA SER A 31 -0.80 0.98 2.84
C SER A 31 -0.47 0.02 1.68
N PRO A 32 -1.21 0.04 0.56
CA PRO A 32 -0.73 -0.59 -0.67
C PRO A 32 0.63 -0.03 -1.09
N ILE A 33 1.44 -0.81 -1.82
CA ILE A 33 2.71 -0.29 -2.36
C ILE A 33 2.50 0.46 -3.69
N TYR A 34 1.68 -0.12 -4.56
CA TYR A 34 1.31 0.38 -5.88
C TYR A 34 -0.18 0.11 -6.15
N ALA A 35 -0.74 0.84 -7.10
CA ALA A 35 -2.12 0.65 -7.54
C ALA A 35 -2.34 -0.63 -8.38
N LEU A 36 -1.26 -1.21 -8.93
CA LEU A 36 -1.28 -2.40 -9.77
C LEU A 36 -0.23 -3.42 -9.30
N PRO A 37 -0.39 -4.71 -9.64
CA PRO A 37 0.71 -5.68 -9.58
C PRO A 37 1.84 -5.28 -10.53
N ALA A 38 2.86 -6.14 -10.68
CA ALA A 38 4.02 -5.84 -11.53
C ALA A 38 3.58 -5.35 -12.93
N TYR A 39 3.98 -4.13 -13.29
CA TYR A 39 3.58 -3.51 -14.55
C TYR A 39 4.01 -4.37 -15.74
N PRO A 40 3.16 -4.51 -16.78
CA PRO A 40 3.59 -5.12 -18.02
C PRO A 40 4.75 -4.30 -18.64
N HIS A 41 5.56 -4.95 -19.47
CA HIS A 41 6.65 -4.27 -20.15
C HIS A 41 6.16 -3.04 -20.93
N TYR A 42 7.00 -2.00 -20.98
CA TYR A 42 6.76 -0.74 -21.70
C TYR A 42 5.63 0.16 -21.12
N PHE A 43 5.21 -0.09 -19.88
CA PHE A 43 4.38 0.85 -19.12
C PHE A 43 5.24 1.61 -18.09
N GLU A 44 5.22 2.94 -18.19
CA GLU A 44 5.94 3.83 -17.28
C GLU A 44 4.93 4.65 -16.46
N LEU A 45 4.26 3.99 -15.51
CA LEU A 45 3.33 4.67 -14.62
C LEU A 45 3.86 4.72 -13.19
N MET A 46 4.11 5.92 -12.68
CA MET A 46 4.56 6.12 -11.30
C MET A 46 3.36 6.32 -10.34
N ALA A 47 2.50 5.30 -10.22
CA ALA A 47 1.36 5.29 -9.28
C ALA A 47 1.69 4.56 -7.97
N GLY A 48 2.82 4.93 -7.34
CA GLY A 48 3.31 4.32 -6.10
C GLY A 48 2.92 5.12 -4.87
N TYR A 49 2.30 4.47 -3.89
CA TYR A 49 1.99 5.09 -2.59
C TYR A 49 3.25 5.28 -1.72
N ASN A 50 4.37 4.64 -2.08
CA ASN A 50 5.69 4.80 -1.44
C ASN A 50 6.30 6.20 -1.56
N ALA A 51 5.80 7.06 -2.45
CA ALA A 51 6.35 8.40 -2.66
C ALA A 51 6.40 9.23 -1.37
N ILE A 52 5.41 9.05 -0.47
CA ILE A 52 5.37 9.74 0.83
C ILE A 52 6.53 9.30 1.72
N ALA A 53 6.80 8.00 1.80
CA ALA A 53 7.88 7.46 2.62
C ALA A 53 9.24 7.96 2.11
N ASN A 54 9.45 7.97 0.79
CA ASN A 54 10.68 8.46 0.16
C ASN A 54 10.88 9.97 0.40
N LEU A 55 9.85 10.78 0.16
CA LEU A 55 9.92 12.24 0.30
C LEU A 55 10.24 12.67 1.74
N LEU A 56 9.65 11.97 2.70
CA LEU A 56 9.74 12.30 4.13
C LEU A 56 10.87 11.57 4.86
N GLN A 57 11.58 10.66 4.18
CA GLN A 57 12.59 9.79 4.78
C GLN A 57 12.02 8.99 5.96
N LEU A 58 10.86 8.38 5.75
CA LEU A 58 10.22 7.50 6.73
C LEU A 58 10.75 6.07 6.58
N SER A 59 10.80 5.34 7.69
CA SER A 59 11.11 3.91 7.66
C SER A 59 9.93 3.16 7.03
N SER A 60 10.20 2.28 6.06
CA SER A 60 9.16 1.50 5.37
C SER A 60 9.64 0.09 5.07
N VAL A 61 8.78 -0.90 5.35
CA VAL A 61 9.01 -2.32 5.04
C VAL A 61 7.88 -2.82 4.14
N ILE A 62 8.21 -3.55 3.08
CA ILE A 62 7.24 -4.08 2.12
C ILE A 62 7.19 -5.59 2.26
N LEU A 63 5.98 -6.14 2.27
CA LEU A 63 5.74 -7.58 2.33
C LEU A 63 4.73 -8.00 1.26
N PRO A 64 4.96 -9.14 0.57
CA PRO A 64 3.95 -9.72 -0.31
C PRO A 64 2.83 -10.32 0.54
N VAL A 65 1.58 -9.98 0.24
CA VAL A 65 0.43 -10.43 1.03
C VAL A 65 -0.44 -11.44 0.28
N THR A 66 -0.56 -11.26 -1.04
CA THR A 66 -1.30 -12.15 -1.92
C THR A 66 -0.67 -12.20 -3.31
N ARG A 67 -1.23 -13.03 -4.18
CA ARG A 67 -0.94 -13.14 -5.60
C ARG A 67 -2.24 -12.90 -6.35
N VAL A 68 -2.14 -12.42 -7.59
CA VAL A 68 -3.31 -12.30 -8.48
C VAL A 68 -3.96 -13.67 -8.63
N ASP A 69 -5.28 -13.70 -8.47
CA ASP A 69 -6.14 -14.87 -8.57
C ASP A 69 -7.03 -14.74 -9.80
N LEU A 70 -6.84 -15.64 -10.77
CA LEU A 70 -7.56 -15.58 -12.05
C LEU A 70 -9.06 -15.82 -11.90
N GLN A 71 -9.56 -16.36 -10.78
CA GLN A 71 -11.00 -16.55 -10.56
C GLN A 71 -11.60 -15.35 -9.84
N LEU A 72 -10.92 -14.83 -8.81
CA LEU A 72 -11.43 -13.74 -7.98
C LEU A 72 -11.23 -12.36 -8.59
N ASP A 73 -10.14 -12.15 -9.32
CA ASP A 73 -9.75 -10.83 -9.84
C ASP A 73 -10.32 -10.54 -11.25
N GLN A 74 -11.41 -11.23 -11.60
CA GLN A 74 -12.14 -11.03 -12.84
C GLN A 74 -12.75 -9.63 -12.90
N ILE A 75 -12.68 -9.00 -14.08
CA ILE A 75 -13.18 -7.64 -14.26
C ILE A 75 -14.71 -7.62 -14.20
N THR A 76 -15.22 -6.92 -13.19
CA THR A 76 -16.64 -6.70 -12.98
C THR A 76 -17.16 -5.54 -13.83
N ASP A 77 -18.47 -5.50 -14.07
CA ASP A 77 -19.11 -4.36 -14.72
C ASP A 77 -19.01 -3.08 -13.90
N GLU A 78 -18.95 -3.21 -12.57
CA GLU A 78 -18.67 -2.09 -11.68
C GLU A 78 -17.29 -1.48 -11.98
N TYR A 79 -16.25 -2.32 -12.11
CA TYR A 79 -14.91 -1.85 -12.47
C TYR A 79 -14.89 -1.18 -13.84
N ARG A 80 -15.53 -1.79 -14.86
CA ARG A 80 -15.62 -1.21 -16.22
C ARG A 80 -16.31 0.16 -16.21
N ASN A 81 -17.36 0.31 -15.43
CA ASN A 81 -18.16 1.54 -15.36
C ASN A 81 -17.66 2.54 -14.31
N MET A 82 -16.61 2.21 -13.56
CA MET A 82 -16.02 3.07 -12.55
C MET A 82 -15.57 4.40 -13.18
N LYS A 83 -16.04 5.52 -12.62
CA LYS A 83 -15.59 6.85 -13.01
C LYS A 83 -14.20 7.12 -12.44
N THR A 84 -13.28 7.45 -13.33
CA THR A 84 -11.91 7.85 -13.00
C THR A 84 -11.89 9.33 -12.62
N THR A 85 -10.99 9.72 -11.71
CA THR A 85 -10.92 11.11 -11.22
C THR A 85 -9.75 11.90 -11.80
N SER A 86 -8.84 11.21 -12.47
CA SER A 86 -7.65 11.78 -13.07
C SER A 86 -7.21 10.96 -14.29
N THR A 87 -6.37 11.57 -15.14
CA THR A 87 -5.72 10.88 -16.26
C THR A 87 -4.82 9.73 -15.80
N LEU A 88 -4.29 9.81 -14.56
CA LEU A 88 -3.53 8.74 -13.94
C LEU A 88 -4.43 7.54 -13.63
N ASP A 89 -5.62 7.78 -13.07
CA ASP A 89 -6.59 6.71 -12.78
C ASP A 89 -7.08 6.04 -14.07
N GLU A 90 -7.29 6.82 -15.13
CA GLU A 90 -7.62 6.30 -16.47
C GLU A 90 -6.52 5.37 -16.98
N ALA A 91 -5.27 5.79 -16.90
CA ALA A 91 -4.14 4.96 -17.32
C ALA A 91 -4.01 3.68 -16.48
N VAL A 92 -4.18 3.75 -15.14
CA VAL A 92 -4.19 2.55 -14.27
C VAL A 92 -5.30 1.59 -14.68
N LYS A 93 -6.51 2.10 -14.89
CA LYS A 93 -7.68 1.31 -15.28
C LYS A 93 -7.50 0.67 -16.66
N ASP A 94 -6.94 1.41 -17.61
CA ASP A 94 -6.67 0.93 -18.96
C ASP A 94 -5.56 -0.12 -19.01
N ILE A 95 -4.64 -0.14 -18.03
CA ILE A 95 -3.63 -1.18 -17.89
C ILE A 95 -4.25 -2.50 -17.41
N TYR A 96 -5.17 -2.44 -16.44
CA TYR A 96 -5.82 -3.63 -15.88
C TYR A 96 -6.98 -4.10 -16.75
N LYS A 97 -6.68 -4.69 -17.92
CA LYS A 97 -7.68 -5.21 -18.87
C LYS A 97 -8.09 -6.65 -18.64
N SER A 98 -7.27 -7.43 -17.96
CA SER A 98 -7.63 -8.78 -17.50
C SER A 98 -6.61 -9.28 -16.46
N PRO A 99 -7.01 -10.18 -15.54
CA PRO A 99 -6.10 -10.73 -14.52
C PRO A 99 -4.98 -11.58 -15.13
N GLU A 100 -5.17 -12.16 -16.32
CA GLU A 100 -4.18 -12.98 -17.03
C GLU A 100 -2.90 -12.19 -17.38
N ILE A 101 -3.00 -10.87 -17.57
CA ILE A 101 -1.83 -10.00 -17.80
C ILE A 101 -0.92 -9.96 -16.57
N PHE A 102 -1.49 -10.18 -15.39
CA PHE A 102 -0.80 -10.16 -14.10
C PHE A 102 -0.73 -11.55 -13.47
N GLU A 103 -0.87 -12.60 -14.28
CA GLU A 103 -0.78 -13.97 -13.77
C GLU A 103 0.51 -14.15 -12.98
N ASN A 104 0.39 -14.79 -11.83
CA ASN A 104 1.49 -15.00 -10.90
C ASN A 104 2.15 -13.73 -10.33
N CYS A 105 1.62 -12.53 -10.56
CA CYS A 105 2.17 -11.33 -9.94
C CYS A 105 1.79 -11.26 -8.46
N MET A 106 2.74 -10.82 -7.62
CA MET A 106 2.48 -10.60 -6.21
C MET A 106 1.86 -9.22 -5.97
N VAL A 107 0.98 -9.14 -4.99
CA VAL A 107 0.43 -7.89 -4.46
C VAL A 107 1.04 -7.66 -3.08
N GLY A 108 1.62 -6.48 -2.88
CA GLY A 108 2.34 -6.12 -1.68
C GLY A 108 1.64 -5.03 -0.86
N LEU A 109 1.83 -5.10 0.46
CA LEU A 109 1.54 -3.99 1.37
C LEU A 109 2.86 -3.44 1.91
N GLN A 110 2.84 -2.15 2.25
CA GLN A 110 3.91 -1.49 2.96
C GLN A 110 3.47 -1.11 4.37
N VAL A 111 4.40 -1.22 5.30
CA VAL A 111 4.29 -0.71 6.67
C VAL A 111 5.23 0.48 6.78
N ILE A 112 4.65 1.66 6.95
CA ILE A 112 5.40 2.92 7.10
C ILE A 112 5.41 3.28 8.59
N CYS A 113 6.59 3.53 9.16
CA CYS A 113 6.78 4.07 10.51
C CYS A 113 7.43 5.45 10.45
N ARG A 114 7.71 6.06 11.60
CA ARG A 114 8.41 7.35 11.62
C ARG A 114 9.87 7.18 11.22
N ARG A 115 10.54 8.30 10.95
CA ARG A 115 11.97 8.31 10.67
C ARG A 115 12.76 7.75 11.86
N LEU A 116 13.75 6.89 11.59
CA LEU A 116 14.57 6.18 12.58
C LEU A 116 13.77 5.16 13.43
N GLU A 117 12.73 4.56 12.85
CA GLU A 117 11.96 3.49 13.51
C GLU A 117 11.97 2.21 12.67
N ASP A 118 13.12 1.87 12.10
CA ASP A 118 13.30 0.73 11.18
C ASP A 118 12.97 -0.61 11.87
N GLU A 119 13.42 -0.82 13.11
CA GLU A 119 13.10 -2.03 13.88
C GLU A 119 11.60 -2.12 14.20
N LYS A 120 10.94 -0.99 14.41
CA LYS A 120 9.48 -0.97 14.61
C LYS A 120 8.76 -1.35 13.33
N ALA A 121 9.18 -0.84 12.18
CA ALA A 121 8.60 -1.18 10.89
C ALA A 121 8.73 -2.69 10.61
N ILE A 122 9.91 -3.27 10.91
CA ILE A 122 10.14 -4.73 10.82
C ILE A 122 9.23 -5.49 11.80
N GLY A 123 9.16 -5.07 13.06
CA GLY A 123 8.33 -5.74 14.07
C GLY A 123 6.84 -5.74 13.70
N ILE A 124 6.30 -4.63 13.20
CA ILE A 124 4.91 -4.56 12.71
C ILE A 124 4.73 -5.43 11.46
N ALA A 125 5.70 -5.45 10.54
CA ALA A 125 5.63 -6.31 9.36
C ALA A 125 5.58 -7.81 9.71
N MET A 126 6.33 -8.25 10.73
CA MET A 126 6.27 -9.63 11.23
C MET A 126 4.89 -9.97 11.79
N ILE A 127 4.29 -9.06 12.59
CA ILE A 127 2.93 -9.25 13.12
C ILE A 127 1.91 -9.36 11.98
N LEU A 128 2.07 -8.53 10.93
CA LEU A 128 1.20 -8.57 9.77
C LEU A 128 1.35 -9.89 8.99
N GLU A 129 2.57 -10.38 8.82
CA GLU A 129 2.84 -11.68 8.20
C GLU A 129 2.16 -12.82 8.97
N ASP A 130 2.29 -12.85 10.29
CA ASP A 130 1.66 -13.87 11.15
C ASP A 130 0.14 -13.81 11.06
N ALA A 131 -0.44 -12.60 11.06
CA ALA A 131 -1.88 -12.40 10.89
C ALA A 131 -2.38 -12.93 9.53
N ILE A 132 -1.63 -12.69 8.45
CA ILE A 132 -1.95 -13.20 7.11
C ILE A 132 -1.87 -14.73 7.06
N LYS A 133 -0.84 -15.34 7.66
CA LYS A 133 -0.69 -16.80 7.75
C LYS A 133 -1.86 -17.43 8.52
N LEU A 134 -2.24 -16.83 9.65
CA LEU A 134 -3.37 -17.28 10.45
C LEU A 134 -4.69 -17.20 9.67
N TYR A 135 -4.92 -16.10 8.95
CA TYR A 135 -6.11 -15.94 8.11
C TYR A 135 -6.18 -17.02 7.02
N LYS A 136 -5.08 -17.28 6.31
CA LYS A 136 -5.02 -18.34 5.29
C LYS A 136 -5.28 -19.73 5.87
N THR A 137 -4.78 -20.01 7.07
CA THR A 137 -4.98 -21.31 7.74
C THR A 137 -6.45 -21.52 8.17
N LYS A 138 -7.18 -20.45 8.47
CA LYS A 138 -8.59 -20.54 8.90
C LYS A 138 -9.60 -20.62 7.75
N ASN A 139 -9.23 -20.12 6.57
CA ASN A 139 -10.14 -20.00 5.41
C ASN A 139 -9.77 -20.92 4.23
N ASN A 140 -8.69 -21.69 4.37
CA ASN A 140 -8.42 -22.88 3.55
C ASN A 140 -8.99 -24.12 4.24
#